data_AF-A0A2E2UMC5-F1
#
_entry.id   AF-A0A2E2UMC5-F1
#
_cell.length_a   1.000
_cell.length_b   1.000
_cell.length_c   1.000
_cell.angle_alpha   90.00
_cell.angle_beta   90.00
_cell.angle_gamma   90.00
#
_symmetry.space_group_name_H-M   'P 1'
#
loop_
_entity.id
_entity.type
_entity.pdbx_description
1 polymer ?
#
loop_
_entity_poly.entity_id
_entity_poly.type
_entity_poly.pdbx_seq_one_letter_code
_entity_poly.pdbx_strand_id
1 'polypeptide(L)'
;MPKTKKSGQDKAFLRSGRFEFDLTRQCLRSGAVQLPGSMLGLFESGEVVLRDSTNKKTHALNFSPPRLLGGLEEFFAEHSLEPNDKIVLVLSGKGGEIQPLKRPVKKLQEREVEGETTTEIAETTSELIVDGPVQVREVRRRKEPEVTSIPLFVASEVLPNAGRNEVTEEAPTQHFDDIDDSVQDANEPILVPVEHKELSPEQTLGFTEQIVNFLLDPATPTILRVEDVSETLQLPGDSTLETFERLAQDPDSGLVFIRPGVYRMNRPVHS
;
A
#
# COMPACT_ATOMS: atom_id res chain seq x y z
N MET A 1 -7.82 -13.12 52.11
CA MET A 1 -7.25 -13.79 50.92
C MET A 1 -7.53 -12.94 49.69
N PRO A 2 -6.52 -12.32 49.07
CA PRO A 2 -6.73 -11.47 47.91
C PRO A 2 -6.97 -12.34 46.66
N LYS A 3 -8.06 -12.07 45.94
CA LYS A 3 -8.40 -12.72 44.67
C LYS A 3 -7.44 -12.20 43.60
N THR A 4 -6.55 -13.06 43.12
CA THR A 4 -5.70 -12.83 41.95
C THR A 4 -6.61 -12.71 40.72
N LYS A 5 -6.60 -11.54 40.07
CA LYS A 5 -7.23 -11.33 38.77
C LYS A 5 -6.51 -12.23 37.77
N LYS A 6 -7.25 -13.16 37.16
CA LYS A 6 -6.81 -13.92 35.98
C LYS A 6 -6.54 -12.91 34.87
N SER A 7 -5.28 -12.68 34.55
CA SER A 7 -4.88 -12.00 33.33
C SER A 7 -5.35 -12.84 32.15
N GLY A 8 -6.17 -12.25 31.29
CA GLY A 8 -6.65 -12.87 30.07
C GLY A 8 -5.48 -13.20 29.16
N GLN A 9 -5.05 -14.46 29.21
CA GLN A 9 -4.19 -15.07 28.20
C GLN A 9 -5.05 -15.35 26.97
N ASP A 10 -5.43 -14.32 26.22
CA ASP A 10 -6.16 -14.49 24.96
C ASP A 10 -5.25 -14.18 23.77
N LYS A 11 -4.78 -15.28 23.15
CA LYS A 11 -4.43 -15.43 21.73
C LYS A 11 -3.26 -14.62 21.19
N ALA A 12 -2.06 -14.90 21.70
CA ALA A 12 -0.82 -14.71 20.96
C ALA A 12 -0.66 -15.80 19.87
N PHE A 13 -1.58 -15.85 18.90
CA PHE A 13 -1.28 -16.51 17.61
C PHE A 13 -0.43 -15.53 16.82
N LEU A 14 0.86 -15.50 17.14
CA LEU A 14 1.87 -14.72 16.44
C LEU A 14 2.01 -15.31 15.04
N ARG A 15 1.16 -14.83 14.12
CA ARG A 15 1.24 -15.19 12.71
C ARG A 15 2.55 -14.62 12.18
N SER A 16 3.45 -15.50 11.77
CA SER A 16 4.61 -15.10 10.98
C SER A 16 4.15 -14.64 9.60
N GLY A 17 4.88 -13.70 9.02
CA GLY A 17 4.54 -13.17 7.70
C GLY A 17 5.63 -12.26 7.17
N ARG A 18 5.72 -12.20 5.84
CA ARG A 18 6.58 -11.28 5.10
C ARG A 18 5.68 -10.22 4.47
N PHE A 19 5.95 -8.96 4.75
CA PHE A 19 5.15 -7.83 4.28
C PHE A 19 6.03 -6.77 3.65
N GLU A 20 5.65 -6.30 2.48
CA GLU A 20 6.43 -5.31 1.72
C GLU A 20 5.66 -3.98 1.65
N PHE A 21 6.38 -2.87 1.84
CA PHE A 21 5.80 -1.53 1.87
C PHE A 21 6.57 -0.61 0.94
N ASP A 22 5.85 0.06 0.04
CA ASP A 22 6.40 1.16 -0.73
C ASP A 22 6.50 2.42 0.15
N LEU A 23 7.70 3.00 0.19
CA LEU A 23 7.97 4.21 0.95
C LEU A 23 7.48 5.44 0.17
N THR A 24 6.64 6.23 0.82
CA THR A 24 6.24 7.55 0.30
C THR A 24 7.17 8.63 0.86
N ARG A 25 7.13 9.84 0.26
CA ARG A 25 7.79 11.02 0.83
C ARG A 25 7.34 11.31 2.26
N GLN A 26 6.06 11.05 2.57
CA GLN A 26 5.53 11.24 3.91
C GLN A 26 6.19 10.29 4.91
N CYS A 27 6.37 9.01 4.54
CA CYS A 27 6.99 8.02 5.41
C CYS A 27 8.42 8.40 5.80
N LEU A 28 9.22 8.80 4.80
CA LEU A 28 10.60 9.24 5.01
C LEU A 28 10.67 10.51 5.88
N ARG A 29 9.74 11.44 5.66
CA ARG A 29 9.67 12.69 6.43
C ARG A 29 9.28 12.48 7.90
N SER A 30 8.32 11.58 8.16
CA SER A 30 7.78 11.37 9.50
C SER A 30 8.46 10.24 10.27
N GLY A 31 9.38 9.49 9.64
CA GLY A 31 10.00 8.35 10.30
C GLY A 31 9.05 7.20 10.63
N ALA A 32 7.92 7.13 9.92
CA ALA A 32 6.82 6.23 10.28
C ALA A 32 6.13 5.67 9.05
N VAL A 33 5.66 4.44 9.16
CA VAL A 33 4.90 3.75 8.10
C VAL A 33 3.52 3.36 8.62
N GLN A 34 2.52 3.48 7.74
CA GLN A 34 1.17 3.02 8.02
C GLN A 34 1.02 1.57 7.55
N LEU A 35 0.77 0.67 8.50
CA LEU A 35 0.62 -0.75 8.27
C LEU A 35 -0.75 -1.07 7.61
N PRO A 36 -0.80 -2.02 6.66
CA PRO A 36 -2.03 -2.55 6.10
C PRO A 36 -2.93 -3.17 7.17
N GLY A 37 -4.23 -3.25 6.86
CA GLY A 37 -5.22 -3.88 7.74
C GLY A 37 -4.91 -5.36 8.04
N SER A 38 -4.25 -6.07 7.13
CA SER A 38 -3.84 -7.47 7.32
C SER A 38 -2.82 -7.68 8.44
N MET A 39 -2.18 -6.61 8.93
CA MET A 39 -1.24 -6.65 10.05
C MET A 39 -1.86 -6.22 11.38
N LEU A 40 -3.15 -5.89 11.41
CA LEU A 40 -3.84 -5.57 12.65
C LEU A 40 -3.80 -6.76 13.60
N GLY A 41 -3.36 -6.52 14.83
CA GLY A 41 -3.19 -7.55 15.86
C GLY A 41 -1.87 -8.33 15.78
N LEU A 42 -0.96 -8.01 14.85
CA LEU A 42 0.38 -8.61 14.84
C LEU A 42 1.35 -7.93 15.83
N PHE A 43 1.09 -6.66 16.17
CA PHE A 43 1.88 -5.91 17.13
C PHE A 43 1.05 -5.60 18.38
N GLU A 44 1.69 -5.73 19.54
CA GLU A 44 1.20 -5.13 20.77
C GLU A 44 1.49 -3.62 20.72
N SER A 45 0.63 -2.81 21.33
CA SER A 45 0.85 -1.36 21.43
C SER A 45 2.12 -1.07 22.24
N GLY A 46 2.97 -0.17 21.74
CA GLY A 46 4.18 0.27 22.43
C GLY A 46 5.46 -0.10 21.69
N GLU A 47 6.52 -0.41 22.43
CA GLU A 47 7.86 -0.63 21.89
C GLU A 47 7.98 -1.99 21.17
N VAL A 48 8.53 -1.96 19.96
CA VAL A 48 8.76 -3.14 19.11
C VAL A 48 10.22 -3.12 18.69
N VAL A 49 10.95 -4.20 18.97
CA VAL A 49 12.35 -4.33 18.57
C VAL A 49 12.44 -5.14 17.28
N LEU A 50 12.93 -4.52 16.22
CA LEU A 50 13.21 -5.20 14.95
C LEU A 50 14.72 -5.25 14.68
N ARG A 51 15.18 -6.36 14.11
CA ARG A 51 16.58 -6.50 13.71
C ARG A 51 16.74 -6.21 12.22
N ASP A 52 17.64 -5.32 11.84
CA ASP A 52 17.96 -5.14 10.44
C ASP A 52 18.71 -6.36 9.89
N SER A 53 18.18 -6.93 8.83
CA SER A 53 18.76 -8.08 8.13
C SER A 53 20.13 -7.77 7.49
N THR A 54 20.39 -6.51 7.12
CA THR A 54 21.59 -6.08 6.39
C THR A 54 22.77 -5.83 7.33
N ASN A 55 22.62 -4.92 8.30
CA ASN A 55 23.69 -4.53 9.21
C ASN A 55 23.66 -5.28 10.56
N LYS A 56 22.63 -6.10 10.80
CA LYS A 56 22.37 -6.83 12.06
C LYS A 56 22.13 -5.97 13.30
N LYS A 57 22.02 -4.64 13.15
CA LYS A 57 21.64 -3.68 14.19
C LYS A 57 20.18 -3.89 14.59
N THR A 58 19.87 -3.65 15.85
CA THR A 58 18.50 -3.69 16.37
C THR A 58 17.97 -2.27 16.48
N HIS A 59 16.76 -2.04 15.97
CA HIS A 59 16.06 -0.76 16.04
C HIS A 59 14.87 -0.89 17.00
N ALA A 60 14.79 0.02 17.95
CA ALA A 60 13.64 0.18 18.83
C ALA A 60 12.60 1.07 18.14
N LEU A 61 11.48 0.46 17.77
CA LEU A 61 10.36 1.11 17.08
C LEU A 61 9.19 1.29 18.03
N ASN A 62 8.25 2.17 17.68
CA ASN A 62 7.02 2.34 18.46
C ASN A 62 5.80 2.08 17.58
N PHE A 63 5.01 1.08 17.97
CA PHE A 63 3.72 0.80 17.36
C PHE A 63 2.61 1.57 18.09
N SER A 64 2.06 2.57 17.41
CA SER A 64 0.88 3.30 17.84
C SER A 64 -0.36 2.75 17.11
N PRO A 65 -1.33 2.18 17.84
CA PRO A 65 -2.61 1.78 17.25
C PRO A 65 -3.30 2.93 16.51
N PRO A 66 -4.10 2.63 15.46
CA PRO A 66 -4.41 1.28 15.02
C PRO A 66 -3.33 0.67 14.11
N ARG A 67 -2.49 1.47 13.43
CA ARG A 67 -1.68 0.99 12.29
C ARG A 67 -0.36 1.74 12.09
N LEU A 68 0.13 2.52 13.04
CA LEU A 68 1.30 3.35 12.81
C LEU A 68 2.54 2.73 13.45
N LEU A 69 3.57 2.45 12.65
CA LEU A 69 4.88 2.01 13.14
C LEU A 69 5.90 3.15 12.95
N GLY A 70 6.31 3.78 14.04
CA GLY A 70 7.27 4.89 14.05
C GLY A 70 8.66 4.48 14.57
N GLY A 71 9.60 5.42 14.51
CA GLY A 71 11.00 5.21 14.93
C GLY A 71 11.91 4.68 13.82
N LEU A 72 11.49 4.77 12.56
CA LEU A 72 12.22 4.25 11.40
C LEU A 72 13.22 5.26 10.79
N GLU A 73 13.33 6.46 11.35
CA GLU A 73 14.18 7.55 10.83
C GLU A 73 15.64 7.14 10.69
N GLU A 74 16.20 6.55 11.76
CA GLU A 74 17.58 6.10 11.79
C GLU A 74 17.81 4.99 10.76
N PHE A 75 16.89 4.04 10.67
CA PHE A 75 16.94 2.97 9.67
C PHE A 75 16.89 3.51 8.23
N PHE A 76 16.02 4.50 7.94
CA PHE A 76 15.94 5.12 6.61
C PHE A 76 17.22 5.87 6.23
N ALA A 77 17.79 6.61 7.19
CA ALA A 77 19.03 7.36 6.98
C ALA A 77 20.23 6.43 6.74
N GLU A 78 20.39 5.39 7.56
CA GLU A 78 21.48 4.42 7.43
C GLU A 78 21.49 3.73 6.07
N HIS A 79 20.31 3.39 5.55
CA HIS A 79 20.19 2.72 4.25
C HIS A 79 20.08 3.68 3.08
N SER A 80 20.04 5.00 3.32
CA SER A 80 19.82 6.03 2.29
C SER A 80 18.63 5.65 1.39
N LEU A 81 17.46 5.43 2.00
CA LEU A 81 16.23 5.07 1.29
C LEU A 81 15.55 6.31 0.71
N GLU A 82 15.02 6.16 -0.50
CA GLU A 82 14.37 7.22 -1.26
C GLU A 82 12.87 6.92 -1.49
N PRO A 83 12.07 7.92 -1.90
CA PRO A 83 10.67 7.67 -2.26
C PRO A 83 10.55 6.60 -3.36
N ASN A 84 9.60 5.69 -3.19
CA ASN A 84 9.37 4.49 -4.00
C ASN A 84 10.37 3.35 -3.79
N ASP A 85 11.33 3.47 -2.87
CA ASP A 85 11.99 2.28 -2.33
C ASP A 85 11.02 1.49 -1.46
N LYS A 86 11.39 0.24 -1.17
CA LYS A 86 10.58 -0.66 -0.34
C LYS A 86 11.28 -0.97 0.97
N ILE A 87 10.49 -1.24 2.00
CA ILE A 87 10.95 -1.98 3.18
C ILE A 87 10.17 -3.28 3.28
N VAL A 88 10.83 -4.31 3.79
CA VAL A 88 10.22 -5.60 4.05
C VAL A 88 10.30 -5.90 5.54
N LEU A 89 9.14 -6.20 6.13
CA LEU A 89 9.03 -6.67 7.50
C LEU A 89 8.80 -8.18 7.49
N VAL A 90 9.68 -8.92 8.16
CA VAL A 90 9.56 -10.36 8.37
C VAL A 90 9.29 -10.59 9.84
N LEU A 91 8.04 -10.88 10.20
CA LEU A 91 7.63 -11.05 11.59
C LEU A 91 7.74 -12.51 12.01
N SER A 92 8.28 -12.74 13.21
CA SER A 92 8.41 -14.08 13.81
C SER A 92 8.22 -13.97 15.33
N GLY A 93 7.02 -14.29 15.80
CA GLY A 93 6.74 -14.19 17.23
C GLY A 93 6.67 -12.73 17.70
N LYS A 94 7.31 -12.42 18.83
CA LYS A 94 7.32 -11.09 19.46
C LYS A 94 8.31 -10.11 18.83
N GLY A 95 9.01 -10.53 17.78
CA GLY A 95 9.98 -9.72 17.09
C GLY A 95 9.89 -9.92 15.59
N GLY A 96 10.87 -9.36 14.90
CA GLY A 96 10.99 -9.54 13.47
C GLY A 96 12.27 -8.95 12.93
N GLU A 97 12.41 -9.10 11.63
CA GLU A 97 13.47 -8.48 10.86
C GLU A 97 12.91 -7.39 9.97
N ILE A 98 13.71 -6.35 9.76
CA ILE A 98 13.46 -5.32 8.77
C ILE A 98 14.54 -5.40 7.68
N GLN A 99 14.13 -5.26 6.42
CA GLN A 99 15.03 -5.32 5.28
C GLN A 99 14.77 -4.13 4.35
N PRO A 100 15.81 -3.36 3.98
CA PRO A 100 15.70 -2.34 2.95
C PRO A 100 15.71 -3.01 1.57
N LEU A 101 14.85 -2.55 0.65
CA LEU A 101 14.81 -3.00 -0.73
C LEU A 101 14.78 -1.79 -1.66
N LYS A 102 15.95 -1.41 -2.17
CA LYS A 102 16.07 -0.29 -3.09
C LYS A 102 15.50 -0.63 -4.46
N ARG A 103 14.85 0.34 -5.09
CA ARG A 103 14.38 0.20 -6.46
C ARG A 103 15.59 0.02 -7.38
N PRO A 104 15.55 -0.92 -8.34
CA PRO A 104 16.58 -0.98 -9.39
C PRO A 104 16.50 0.32 -10.19
N VAL A 105 17.54 1.15 -10.08
CA VAL A 105 17.71 2.30 -10.96
C VAL A 105 17.97 1.72 -12.33
N LYS A 106 16.95 1.74 -13.20
CA LYS A 106 17.15 1.48 -14.62
C LYS A 106 18.07 2.60 -15.08
N LYS A 107 19.38 2.31 -15.14
CA LYS A 107 20.34 3.20 -15.79
C LYS A 107 19.76 3.40 -17.18
N LEU A 108 19.16 4.58 -17.42
CA LEU A 108 19.07 5.05 -18.79
C LEU A 108 20.52 5.01 -19.23
N GLN A 109 20.83 4.10 -20.15
CA GLN A 109 22.07 4.18 -20.88
C GLN A 109 22.05 5.58 -21.47
N GLU A 110 22.80 6.48 -20.85
CA GLU A 110 23.25 7.69 -21.50
C GLU A 110 23.85 7.16 -22.79
N ARG A 111 23.12 7.32 -23.89
CA ARG A 111 23.73 7.30 -25.20
C ARG A 111 24.76 8.40 -25.11
N GLU A 112 26.00 8.02 -24.81
CA GLU A 112 27.17 8.76 -25.26
C GLU A 112 26.89 9.02 -26.73
N VAL A 113 26.44 10.24 -27.01
CA VAL A 113 26.57 10.82 -28.33
C VAL A 113 28.07 11.02 -28.44
N GLU A 114 28.79 9.97 -28.84
CA GLU A 114 30.09 10.10 -29.46
C GLU A 114 29.87 11.09 -30.60
N GLY A 115 30.20 12.35 -30.32
CA GLY A 115 30.41 13.32 -31.37
C GLY A 115 31.58 12.79 -32.18
N GLU A 116 31.26 12.17 -33.32
CA GLU A 116 32.16 12.09 -34.47
C GLU A 116 32.59 13.52 -34.83
N THR A 117 33.61 14.05 -34.16
CA THR A 117 34.44 15.10 -34.74
C THR A 117 35.36 14.43 -35.75
N THR A 118 34.85 14.31 -36.97
CA THR A 118 35.67 14.21 -38.17
C THR A 118 36.54 15.46 -38.22
N THR A 119 37.83 15.33 -37.90
CA THR A 119 38.85 16.28 -38.34
C THR A 119 40.11 15.49 -38.67
N GLU A 120 40.12 14.94 -39.89
CA GLU A 120 41.35 14.88 -40.66
C GLU A 120 41.83 16.32 -40.85
N ILE A 121 42.92 16.71 -40.18
CA ILE A 121 43.85 17.65 -40.78
C ILE A 121 45.25 17.24 -40.33
N ALA A 122 46.05 16.83 -41.32
CA ALA A 122 47.43 16.45 -41.18
C ALA A 122 48.27 17.58 -40.59
N GLU A 123 49.09 17.25 -39.60
CA GLU A 123 50.21 18.07 -39.18
C GLU A 123 51.28 18.05 -40.29
N THR A 124 51.44 19.18 -40.97
CA THR A 124 52.65 19.48 -41.75
C THR A 124 53.17 20.83 -41.30
N THR A 125 54.35 20.76 -40.69
CA THR A 125 55.45 21.74 -40.56
C THR A 125 55.26 23.15 -41.15
N SER A 126 55.61 24.14 -40.33
CA SER A 126 56.55 25.23 -40.63
C SER A 126 56.06 26.65 -40.29
N GLU A 127 56.96 27.33 -39.59
CA GLU A 127 57.16 28.77 -39.38
C GLU A 127 56.54 29.71 -40.44
N LEU A 128 55.87 30.78 -40.00
CA LEU A 128 56.33 32.16 -40.23
C LEU A 128 55.42 33.21 -39.54
N ILE A 129 56.08 34.23 -39.01
CA ILE A 129 55.62 35.53 -38.51
C ILE A 129 54.74 36.26 -39.54
N VAL A 130 53.62 36.93 -39.13
CA VAL A 130 53.20 38.30 -39.56
C VAL A 130 52.16 38.88 -38.57
N ASP A 131 52.43 40.11 -38.10
CA ASP A 131 51.55 41.07 -37.40
C ASP A 131 50.23 41.39 -38.14
N GLY A 132 49.10 41.51 -37.42
CA GLY A 132 47.91 42.17 -38.00
C GLY A 132 46.59 41.95 -37.26
N PRO A 133 45.64 42.91 -37.33
CA PRO A 133 44.86 43.31 -36.15
C PRO A 133 43.64 42.45 -35.84
N VAL A 134 43.45 42.31 -34.52
CA VAL A 134 42.25 41.92 -33.78
C VAL A 134 40.96 42.42 -34.44
N GLN A 135 40.10 41.49 -34.85
CA GLN A 135 38.67 41.74 -35.08
C GLN A 135 37.89 40.99 -34.00
N VAL A 136 37.45 41.76 -33.01
CA VAL A 136 36.56 41.35 -31.93
C VAL A 136 35.22 40.93 -32.54
N ARG A 137 34.94 39.62 -32.58
CA ARG A 137 33.59 39.10 -32.86
C ARG A 137 32.83 38.89 -31.56
N GLU A 138 32.10 39.94 -31.23
CA GLU A 138 30.84 40.01 -30.47
C GLU A 138 30.32 38.70 -29.85
N VAL A 139 30.56 38.56 -28.55
CA VAL A 139 29.92 37.57 -27.68
C VAL A 139 28.43 37.92 -27.58
N ARG A 140 27.58 37.15 -28.26
CA ARG A 140 26.13 37.20 -28.06
C ARG A 140 25.79 36.80 -26.63
N ARG A 141 25.57 37.81 -25.78
CA ARG A 141 24.92 37.70 -24.47
C ARG A 141 23.62 36.90 -24.65
N ARG A 142 23.60 35.68 -24.14
CA ARG A 142 22.33 34.98 -23.90
C ARG A 142 21.64 35.68 -22.73
N LYS A 143 20.44 36.14 -23.05
CA LYS A 143 19.43 36.77 -22.23
C LYS A 143 19.21 35.94 -20.94
N GLU A 144 19.47 36.54 -19.78
CA GLU A 144 19.04 36.03 -18.49
C GLU A 144 17.50 35.90 -18.50
N PRO A 145 16.93 34.80 -17.97
CA PRO A 145 15.50 34.75 -17.72
C PRO A 145 15.16 35.68 -16.56
N GLU A 146 14.25 36.61 -16.82
CA GLU A 146 13.64 37.49 -15.82
C GLU A 146 13.07 36.64 -14.68
N VAL A 147 13.64 36.83 -13.49
CA VAL A 147 13.14 36.28 -12.23
C VAL A 147 11.86 37.03 -11.91
N THR A 148 10.72 36.45 -12.28
CA THR A 148 9.41 36.94 -11.85
C THR A 148 9.32 36.79 -10.33
N SER A 149 9.45 37.93 -9.67
CA SER A 149 9.36 38.11 -8.23
C SER A 149 7.95 37.72 -7.78
N ILE A 150 7.84 36.62 -7.03
CA ILE A 150 6.61 36.26 -6.34
C ILE A 150 6.45 37.25 -5.18
N PRO A 151 5.34 38.00 -5.06
CA PRO A 151 5.14 38.89 -3.94
C PRO A 151 4.97 38.09 -2.65
N LEU A 152 5.82 38.40 -1.66
CA LEU A 152 5.62 38.05 -0.26
C LEU A 152 4.25 38.59 0.18
N PHE A 153 3.29 37.71 0.40
CA PHE A 153 2.12 38.03 1.20
C PHE A 153 2.54 38.09 2.67
N VAL A 154 2.76 39.31 3.15
CA VAL A 154 2.81 39.66 4.57
C VAL A 154 1.44 40.24 4.93
N ALA A 155 0.67 39.49 5.72
CA ALA A 155 -0.39 39.98 6.60
C ALA A 155 -0.58 38.89 7.66
N SER A 156 -0.02 39.05 8.87
CA SER A 156 -0.63 39.77 9.99
C SER A 156 -2.07 39.32 10.26
N GLU A 157 -2.24 38.45 11.26
CA GLU A 157 -3.21 38.66 12.33
C GLU A 157 -2.89 37.73 13.51
N VAL A 158 -2.25 38.32 14.51
CA VAL A 158 -2.13 37.78 15.87
C VAL A 158 -3.47 38.04 16.54
N LEU A 159 -4.26 36.99 16.77
CA LEU A 159 -5.39 37.04 17.70
C LEU A 159 -4.92 36.56 19.08
N PRO A 160 -4.97 37.40 20.13
CA PRO A 160 -4.82 36.95 21.49
C PRO A 160 -6.15 36.33 21.94
N ASN A 161 -6.25 35.00 21.94
CA ASN A 161 -7.42 34.34 22.54
C ASN A 161 -7.19 34.20 24.05
N ALA A 162 -7.35 35.33 24.74
CA ALA A 162 -7.46 35.40 26.18
C ALA A 162 -8.92 35.17 26.59
N GLY A 163 -9.16 34.09 27.32
CA GLY A 163 -10.19 34.05 28.34
C GLY A 163 -11.45 33.24 28.03
N ARG A 164 -11.81 32.45 29.05
CA ARG A 164 -13.18 32.01 29.39
C ARG A 164 -13.80 30.93 28.50
N ASN A 165 -13.82 29.70 29.01
CA ASN A 165 -14.92 29.27 29.88
C ASN A 165 -14.59 27.90 30.49
N GLU A 166 -14.38 27.88 31.80
CA GLU A 166 -14.65 26.70 32.62
C GLU A 166 -16.16 26.49 32.61
N VAL A 167 -16.66 25.65 31.70
CA VAL A 167 -17.98 25.05 31.85
C VAL A 167 -17.75 23.69 32.47
N THR A 168 -18.00 23.60 33.76
CA THR A 168 -18.29 22.37 34.47
C THR A 168 -19.54 21.77 33.81
N GLU A 169 -19.35 20.83 32.88
CA GLU A 169 -20.44 19.95 32.45
C GLU A 169 -20.68 18.94 33.57
N GLU A 170 -21.64 19.28 34.45
CA GLU A 170 -22.32 18.28 35.26
C GLU A 170 -23.04 17.32 34.31
N ALA A 171 -22.60 16.06 34.32
CA ALA A 171 -23.28 14.98 33.62
C ALA A 171 -24.73 14.88 34.12
N PRO A 172 -25.75 14.95 33.24
CA PRO A 172 -27.11 14.62 33.63
C PRO A 172 -27.14 13.11 33.93
N THR A 173 -27.25 12.79 35.20
CA THR A 173 -27.55 11.44 35.67
C THR A 173 -29.01 11.19 35.31
N GLN A 174 -29.26 10.71 34.09
CA GLN A 174 -30.60 10.27 33.69
C GLN A 174 -30.90 8.96 34.42
N HIS A 175 -31.69 9.10 35.47
CA HIS A 175 -32.39 8.03 36.16
C HIS A 175 -33.38 7.42 35.15
N PHE A 176 -33.01 6.28 34.55
CA PHE A 176 -33.93 5.42 33.81
C PHE A 176 -34.60 4.48 34.82
N ASP A 177 -35.55 5.01 35.57
CA ASP A 177 -36.58 4.18 36.20
C ASP A 177 -37.76 4.07 35.22
N ASP A 178 -38.27 2.85 35.10
CA ASP A 178 -39.57 2.49 34.54
C ASP A 178 -39.75 2.68 33.01
N ILE A 179 -39.10 1.82 32.21
CA ILE A 179 -39.67 1.42 30.92
C ILE A 179 -40.32 0.05 31.12
N ASP A 180 -41.64 0.09 31.05
CA ASP A 180 -42.59 -1.01 31.14
C ASP A 180 -42.28 -2.10 30.09
N ASP A 181 -42.07 -3.32 30.58
CA ASP A 181 -41.58 -4.51 29.87
C ASP A 181 -42.72 -5.27 29.16
N SER A 182 -43.67 -4.55 28.56
CA SER A 182 -44.93 -5.16 28.11
C SER A 182 -45.43 -4.68 26.74
N VAL A 183 -44.61 -4.84 25.70
CA VAL A 183 -45.10 -4.98 24.32
C VAL A 183 -44.45 -6.20 23.67
N GLN A 184 -45.08 -7.36 23.88
CA GLN A 184 -44.91 -8.55 23.06
C GLN A 184 -45.54 -8.27 21.68
N ASP A 185 -44.80 -7.61 20.79
CA ASP A 185 -45.21 -7.51 19.38
C ASP A 185 -44.67 -8.74 18.64
N ALA A 186 -45.58 -9.67 18.39
CA ALA A 186 -45.39 -10.95 17.73
C ALA A 186 -45.10 -10.79 16.24
N ASN A 187 -43.95 -10.21 15.91
CA ASN A 187 -43.43 -10.16 14.55
C ASN A 187 -42.17 -11.03 14.47
N GLU A 188 -42.34 -12.33 14.72
CA GLU A 188 -41.36 -13.32 14.30
C GLU A 188 -41.24 -13.22 12.77
N PRO A 189 -40.06 -12.90 12.21
CA PRO A 189 -39.87 -12.96 10.79
C PRO A 189 -40.14 -14.40 10.37
N ILE A 190 -41.19 -14.59 9.56
CA ILE A 190 -41.50 -15.87 8.92
C ILE A 190 -40.25 -16.22 8.11
N LEU A 191 -39.40 -17.07 8.67
CA LEU A 191 -38.30 -17.73 7.98
C LEU A 191 -38.95 -18.66 6.97
N VAL A 192 -39.32 -18.09 5.81
CA VAL A 192 -39.69 -18.90 4.65
C VAL A 192 -38.48 -19.79 4.39
N PRO A 193 -38.59 -21.12 4.52
CA PRO A 193 -37.49 -22.01 4.23
C PRO A 193 -37.12 -21.77 2.77
N VAL A 194 -35.96 -21.15 2.53
CA VAL A 194 -35.39 -21.11 1.19
C VAL A 194 -35.05 -22.56 0.89
N GLU A 195 -35.89 -23.23 0.10
CA GLU A 195 -35.60 -24.57 -0.40
C GLU A 195 -34.32 -24.47 -1.22
N HIS A 196 -33.20 -24.79 -0.58
CA HIS A 196 -31.93 -25.03 -1.25
C HIS A 196 -32.13 -26.30 -2.08
N LYS A 197 -32.58 -26.11 -3.32
CA LYS A 197 -32.72 -27.16 -4.30
C LYS A 197 -31.32 -27.71 -4.57
N GLU A 198 -30.97 -28.82 -3.92
CA GLU A 198 -29.71 -29.51 -4.16
C GLU A 198 -29.63 -29.84 -5.65
N LEU A 199 -28.73 -29.16 -6.34
CA LEU A 199 -28.48 -29.36 -7.76
C LEU A 199 -27.87 -30.75 -7.96
N SER A 200 -28.33 -31.46 -8.99
CA SER A 200 -27.79 -32.77 -9.34
C SER A 200 -26.30 -32.63 -9.71
N PRO A 201 -25.43 -33.59 -9.33
CA PRO A 201 -23.98 -33.55 -9.62
C PRO A 201 -23.64 -33.38 -11.11
N GLU A 202 -24.53 -33.79 -12.01
CA GLU A 202 -24.35 -33.60 -13.45
C GLU A 202 -24.49 -32.13 -13.88
N GLN A 203 -25.27 -31.33 -13.15
CA GLN A 203 -25.45 -29.90 -13.43
C GLN A 203 -24.23 -29.09 -12.98
N THR A 204 -23.58 -29.49 -11.88
CA THR A 204 -22.39 -28.83 -11.33
C THR A 204 -21.16 -28.93 -12.23
N LEU A 205 -21.01 -30.05 -12.96
CA LEU A 205 -19.93 -30.20 -13.94
C LEU A 205 -20.08 -29.20 -15.10
N GLY A 206 -21.30 -29.05 -15.62
CA GLY A 206 -21.58 -28.11 -16.72
C GLY A 206 -21.35 -26.64 -16.33
N PHE A 207 -21.56 -26.28 -15.06
CA PHE A 207 -21.29 -24.92 -14.57
C PHE A 207 -19.80 -24.61 -14.49
N THR A 208 -19.01 -25.59 -14.04
CA THR A 208 -17.56 -25.41 -13.90
C THR A 208 -16.93 -25.15 -15.27
N GLU A 209 -17.31 -25.92 -16.28
CA GLU A 209 -16.79 -25.77 -17.65
C GLU A 209 -17.17 -24.42 -18.26
N GLN A 210 -18.40 -23.93 -18.05
CA GLN A 210 -18.83 -22.61 -18.51
C GLN A 210 -18.01 -21.48 -17.88
N ILE A 211 -17.77 -21.55 -16.57
CA ILE A 211 -16.95 -20.56 -15.88
C ILE A 211 -15.51 -20.61 -16.41
N VAL A 212 -14.91 -21.80 -16.54
CA VAL A 212 -13.54 -21.92 -17.08
C VAL A 212 -13.44 -21.34 -18.50
N ASN A 213 -14.41 -21.65 -19.37
CA ASN A 213 -14.44 -21.09 -20.74
C ASN A 213 -14.56 -19.56 -20.73
N PHE A 214 -15.40 -18.99 -19.85
CA PHE A 214 -15.47 -17.55 -19.66
C PHE A 214 -14.14 -16.96 -19.18
N LEU A 215 -13.45 -17.62 -18.26
CA LEU A 215 -12.17 -17.19 -17.72
C LEU A 215 -11.03 -17.20 -18.76
N LEU A 216 -11.09 -18.11 -19.73
CA LEU A 216 -10.13 -18.23 -20.83
C LEU A 216 -10.32 -17.17 -21.93
N ASP A 217 -11.50 -16.54 -22.01
CA ASP A 217 -11.76 -15.49 -23.00
C ASP A 217 -10.84 -14.28 -22.75
N PRO A 218 -10.06 -13.80 -23.75
CA PRO A 218 -9.22 -12.62 -23.61
C PRO A 218 -9.99 -11.33 -23.31
N ALA A 219 -11.28 -11.24 -23.64
CA ALA A 219 -12.14 -10.10 -23.32
C ALA A 219 -12.52 -10.02 -21.83
N THR A 220 -12.36 -11.12 -21.08
CA THR A 220 -12.72 -11.18 -19.66
C THR A 220 -11.91 -10.18 -18.83
N PRO A 221 -12.54 -9.43 -17.89
CA PRO A 221 -11.81 -8.46 -17.09
C PRO A 221 -10.85 -9.14 -16.10
N THR A 222 -9.76 -8.46 -15.76
CA THR A 222 -8.75 -8.95 -14.80
C THR A 222 -9.29 -9.05 -13.37
N ILE A 223 -10.25 -8.19 -13.00
CA ILE A 223 -10.93 -8.23 -11.71
C ILE A 223 -12.35 -8.71 -11.94
N LEU A 224 -12.71 -9.78 -11.25
CA LEU A 224 -13.95 -10.51 -11.43
C LEU A 224 -14.79 -10.40 -10.16
N ARG A 225 -16.05 -10.00 -10.32
CA ARG A 225 -17.05 -10.11 -9.26
C ARG A 225 -17.93 -11.32 -9.55
N VAL A 226 -18.20 -12.13 -8.54
CA VAL A 226 -19.02 -13.33 -8.68
C VAL A 226 -20.43 -12.96 -9.17
N GLU A 227 -20.99 -11.85 -8.69
CA GLU A 227 -22.28 -11.32 -9.13
C GLU A 227 -22.31 -11.06 -10.64
N ASP A 228 -21.36 -10.27 -11.16
CA ASP A 228 -21.27 -9.92 -12.59
C ASP A 228 -21.13 -11.18 -13.48
N VAL A 229 -20.32 -12.15 -13.04
CA VAL A 229 -20.11 -13.41 -13.78
C VAL A 229 -21.37 -14.28 -13.74
N SER A 230 -22.03 -14.36 -12.58
CA SER A 230 -23.27 -15.11 -12.42
C SER A 230 -24.39 -14.54 -13.31
N GLU A 231 -24.49 -13.21 -13.40
CA GLU A 231 -25.47 -12.54 -14.27
C GLU A 231 -25.12 -12.76 -15.75
N THR A 232 -23.85 -12.62 -16.12
CA THR A 232 -23.37 -12.79 -17.50
C THR A 232 -23.61 -14.21 -18.02
N LEU A 233 -23.35 -15.22 -17.18
CA LEU A 233 -23.51 -16.63 -17.54
C LEU A 233 -24.89 -17.19 -17.19
N GLN A 234 -25.78 -16.40 -16.57
CA GLN A 234 -27.08 -16.82 -16.06
C GLN A 234 -27.00 -18.03 -15.11
N LEU A 235 -25.99 -18.02 -14.22
CA LEU A 235 -25.73 -19.08 -13.25
C LEU A 235 -26.19 -18.66 -11.85
N PRO A 236 -26.54 -19.61 -10.96
CA PRO A 236 -26.80 -19.31 -9.56
C PRO A 236 -25.57 -18.70 -8.87
N GLY A 237 -25.76 -17.61 -8.13
CA GLY A 237 -24.67 -16.90 -7.43
C GLY A 237 -23.88 -17.82 -6.48
N ASP A 238 -24.58 -18.65 -5.70
CA ASP A 238 -23.96 -19.57 -4.74
C ASP A 238 -23.08 -20.62 -5.43
N SER A 239 -23.57 -21.22 -6.53
CA SER A 239 -22.80 -22.21 -7.31
C SER A 239 -21.61 -21.57 -8.03
N THR A 240 -21.75 -20.32 -8.47
CA THR A 240 -20.66 -19.55 -9.05
C THR A 240 -19.59 -19.26 -8.00
N LEU A 241 -19.98 -18.84 -6.80
CA LEU A 241 -19.06 -18.60 -5.69
C LEU A 241 -18.29 -19.86 -5.31
N GLU A 242 -18.98 -20.99 -5.10
CA GLU A 242 -18.35 -22.27 -4.76
C GLU A 242 -17.33 -22.71 -5.82
N THR A 243 -17.67 -22.51 -7.10
CA THR A 243 -16.77 -22.83 -8.21
C THR A 243 -15.54 -21.92 -8.20
N PHE A 244 -15.69 -20.62 -7.95
CA PHE A 244 -14.57 -19.68 -7.84
C PHE A 244 -13.68 -20.01 -6.63
N GLU A 245 -14.26 -20.39 -5.49
CA GLU A 245 -13.51 -20.82 -4.31
C GLU A 245 -12.71 -22.10 -4.59
N ARG A 246 -13.30 -23.07 -5.30
CA ARG A 246 -12.60 -24.29 -5.71
C ARG A 246 -11.47 -23.99 -6.70
N LEU A 247 -11.71 -23.15 -7.71
CA LEU A 247 -10.69 -22.76 -8.69
C LEU A 247 -9.56 -21.97 -8.02
N ALA A 248 -9.85 -21.06 -7.09
CA ALA A 248 -8.82 -20.29 -6.38
C ALA A 248 -7.90 -21.14 -5.48
N GLN A 249 -8.31 -22.36 -5.13
CA GLN A 249 -7.45 -23.32 -4.43
C GLN A 249 -6.50 -24.05 -5.39
N ASP A 250 -6.81 -24.07 -6.69
CA ASP A 250 -5.94 -24.64 -7.72
C ASP A 250 -4.92 -23.59 -8.18
N PRO A 251 -3.60 -23.80 -7.94
CA PRO A 251 -2.56 -22.86 -8.34
C PRO A 251 -2.45 -22.65 -9.85
N ASP A 252 -2.91 -23.61 -10.66
CA ASP A 252 -2.82 -23.55 -12.12
C ASP A 252 -3.98 -22.76 -12.75
N SER A 253 -5.04 -22.45 -11.98
CA SER A 253 -6.19 -21.69 -12.46
C SER A 253 -5.88 -20.22 -12.79
N GLY A 254 -4.78 -19.68 -12.23
CA GLY A 254 -4.46 -18.26 -12.29
C GLY A 254 -5.39 -17.36 -11.47
N LEU A 255 -6.40 -17.92 -10.77
CA LEU A 255 -7.36 -17.17 -9.99
C LEU A 255 -6.82 -16.86 -8.59
N VAL A 256 -6.84 -15.59 -8.18
CA VAL A 256 -6.37 -15.15 -6.86
C VAL A 256 -7.52 -14.48 -6.10
N PHE A 257 -7.82 -14.99 -4.91
CA PHE A 257 -8.79 -14.38 -4.01
C PHE A 257 -8.32 -13.00 -3.52
N ILE A 258 -9.18 -11.99 -3.63
CA ILE A 258 -8.93 -10.65 -3.06
C ILE A 258 -9.76 -10.45 -1.79
N ARG A 259 -11.08 -10.65 -1.91
CA ARG A 259 -12.07 -10.46 -0.84
C ARG A 259 -13.36 -11.25 -1.18
N PRO A 260 -14.30 -11.44 -0.24
CA PRO A 260 -15.53 -12.19 -0.50
C PRO A 260 -16.24 -11.70 -1.77
N GLY A 261 -16.53 -12.63 -2.68
CA GLY A 261 -17.18 -12.36 -3.98
C GLY A 261 -16.31 -11.66 -5.03
N VAL A 262 -15.02 -11.39 -4.78
CA VAL A 262 -14.13 -10.69 -5.73
C VAL A 262 -12.77 -11.39 -5.87
N TYR A 263 -12.41 -11.69 -7.11
CA TYR A 263 -11.21 -12.43 -7.49
C TYR A 263 -10.43 -11.69 -8.57
N ARG A 264 -9.13 -11.95 -8.66
CA ARG A 264 -8.25 -11.48 -9.73
C ARG A 264 -7.83 -12.63 -10.61
N MET A 265 -7.93 -12.47 -11.91
CA MET A 265 -7.37 -13.40 -12.88
C MET A 265 -5.93 -12.99 -13.23
N ASN A 266 -4.95 -13.83 -12.95
CA ASN A 266 -3.59 -13.69 -13.44
C ASN A 266 -3.49 -14.42 -14.78
N ARG A 267 -3.46 -13.67 -15.88
CA ARG A 267 -3.18 -14.25 -17.19
C ARG A 267 -1.68 -14.49 -17.34
N PRO A 268 -1.23 -15.68 -17.74
CA PRO A 268 0.13 -15.85 -18.21
C PRO A 268 0.32 -14.93 -19.42
N VAL A 269 1.31 -14.04 -19.36
CA VAL A 269 1.70 -13.22 -20.50
C VAL A 269 2.34 -14.19 -21.49
N HIS A 270 1.58 -14.66 -22.48
CA HIS A 270 2.15 -15.36 -23.62
C HIS A 270 3.00 -14.33 -24.39
N SER A 271 4.28 -14.30 -24.07
CA SER A 271 5.34 -13.56 -24.77
C SER A 271 5.74 -14.25 -26.06
#